data_AF-A0A1I3BEJ3-F1
#
_entry.id   AF-A0A1I3BEJ3-F1
#
_cell.length_a   1.000
_cell.length_b   1.000
_cell.length_c   1.000
_cell.angle_alpha   90.00
_cell.angle_beta   90.00
_cell.angle_gamma   90.00
#
_symmetry.space_group_name_H-M   'P 1'
#
loop_
_entity.id
_entity.type
_entity.pdbx_description
1 polymer ?
#
loop_
_entity_poly.entity_id
_entity_poly.type
_entity_poly.pdbx_seq_one_letter_code
_entity_poly.pdbx_strand_id
1 'polypeptide(L)'
;MTALLQAAFLAFLAGILGTTFVGVLSRDLQAVVNGIASLLATATPTLAELAIAHGSGADITFGPELSVWIAGAGFLHMLGMLGWYDTVWWWDHLTHTVSAALIAALVYASLSQYVLGSQVTDVYAAVFTVLFTLGAGVLWEFVELAAREIGEYIDRPPVLEYYGLRDTVLDMAFNGVGAIAVVAFDVRLFVPIVEQIPRIAEAAVVGSTLLLFVGALGLGVVLDVVRTTATDTG
;
A
#
# COMPACT_ATOMS: atom_id res chain seq x y z
N MET A 1 -21.66 6.20 -11.98
CA MET A 1 -21.64 6.34 -10.50
C MET A 1 -22.80 5.57 -9.90
N THR A 2 -22.56 4.46 -9.21
CA THR A 2 -23.56 3.97 -8.25
C THR A 2 -23.39 4.81 -6.98
N ALA A 3 -24.43 5.56 -6.57
CA ALA A 3 -24.38 6.46 -5.40
C ALA A 3 -23.78 5.80 -4.14
N LEU A 4 -23.90 4.48 -4.03
CA LEU A 4 -23.29 3.66 -2.98
C LEU A 4 -21.76 3.78 -2.89
N LEU A 5 -21.02 3.68 -4.00
CA LEU A 5 -19.56 3.75 -3.98
C LEU A 5 -19.07 5.13 -3.55
N GLN A 6 -19.76 6.18 -3.97
CA GLN A 6 -19.45 7.53 -3.52
C GLN A 6 -19.75 7.72 -2.04
N ALA A 7 -20.87 7.21 -1.56
CA ALA A 7 -21.20 7.25 -0.14
C ALA A 7 -20.15 6.49 0.69
N ALA A 8 -19.69 5.32 0.21
CA ALA A 8 -18.62 4.55 0.84
C ALA A 8 -17.29 5.32 0.87
N PHE A 9 -16.89 5.90 -0.26
CA PHE A 9 -15.69 6.74 -0.34
C PHE A 9 -15.74 7.89 0.67
N LEU A 10 -16.84 8.65 0.67
CA LEU A 10 -17.01 9.79 1.58
C LEU A 10 -17.04 9.34 3.05
N ALA A 11 -17.63 8.19 3.35
CA ALA A 11 -17.61 7.62 4.69
C ALA A 11 -16.20 7.26 5.15
N PHE A 12 -15.41 6.59 4.30
CA PHE A 12 -14.01 6.26 4.63
C PHE A 12 -13.14 7.51 4.74
N LEU A 13 -13.30 8.48 3.83
CA LEU A 13 -12.57 9.75 3.89
C LEU A 13 -12.92 10.53 5.16
N ALA A 14 -14.20 10.62 5.52
CA ALA A 14 -14.63 11.22 6.78
C ALA A 14 -14.08 10.46 7.99
N GLY A 15 -14.00 9.13 7.90
CA GLY A 15 -13.35 8.27 8.89
C GLY A 15 -11.88 8.63 9.07
N ILE A 16 -11.09 8.70 8.00
CA ILE A 16 -9.67 9.09 8.04
C ILE A 16 -9.49 10.49 8.62
N LEU A 17 -10.31 11.46 8.19
CA LEU A 17 -10.28 12.82 8.73
C LEU A 17 -10.61 12.83 10.23
N GLY A 18 -11.61 12.07 10.65
CA GLY A 18 -12.03 11.94 12.04
C GLY A 18 -10.94 11.31 12.92
N THR A 19 -10.36 10.19 12.48
CA THR A 19 -9.27 9.52 13.23
C THR A 19 -8.01 10.38 13.28
N THR A 20 -7.65 11.07 12.19
CA THR A 20 -6.55 12.05 12.17
C THR A 20 -6.80 13.18 13.16
N PHE A 21 -8.03 13.71 13.20
CA PHE A 21 -8.40 14.77 14.15
C PHE A 21 -8.34 14.28 15.60
N VAL A 22 -8.77 13.05 15.89
CA VAL A 22 -8.60 12.41 17.20
C VAL A 22 -7.11 12.29 17.56
N GLY A 23 -6.26 11.89 16.62
CA GLY A 23 -4.80 11.87 16.81
C GLY A 23 -4.24 13.25 17.18
N VAL A 24 -4.66 14.31 16.48
CA VAL A 24 -4.26 15.70 16.80
C VAL A 24 -4.70 16.08 18.22
N LEU A 25 -5.96 15.82 18.58
CA LEU A 25 -6.50 16.15 19.90
C LEU A 25 -5.79 15.39 21.03
N SER A 26 -5.41 14.14 20.76
CA SER A 26 -4.72 13.26 21.71
C SER A 26 -3.21 13.49 21.74
N ARG A 27 -2.68 14.36 20.87
CA ARG A 27 -1.23 14.62 20.66
C ARG A 27 -0.47 13.34 20.29
N ASP A 28 -1.14 12.48 19.55
CA ASP A 28 -0.58 11.24 19.04
C ASP A 28 0.09 11.51 17.70
N LEU A 29 1.42 11.59 17.71
CA LEU A 29 2.21 11.84 16.50
C LEU A 29 2.08 10.69 15.49
N GLN A 30 1.96 9.46 15.99
CA GLN A 30 1.84 8.26 15.19
C GLN A 30 0.54 8.30 14.36
N ALA A 31 -0.58 8.56 15.02
CA ALA A 31 -1.88 8.71 14.36
C ALA A 31 -1.90 9.90 13.38
N VAL A 32 -1.26 11.03 13.72
CA VAL A 32 -1.24 12.21 12.84
C VAL A 32 -0.44 11.95 11.56
N VAL A 33 0.75 11.34 11.67
CA VAL A 33 1.59 11.04 10.49
C VAL A 33 0.89 10.06 9.55
N ASN A 34 0.34 8.98 10.09
CA ASN A 34 -0.39 7.99 9.28
C ASN A 34 -1.72 8.53 8.74
N GLY A 35 -2.35 9.47 9.45
CA GLY A 35 -3.53 10.19 8.98
C GLY A 35 -3.22 11.00 7.74
N ILE A 36 -2.13 11.77 7.77
CA ILE A 36 -1.64 12.53 6.60
C ILE A 36 -1.28 11.57 5.46
N ALA A 37 -0.56 10.49 5.74
CA ALA A 37 -0.20 9.50 4.72
C ALA A 37 -1.44 8.85 4.07
N SER A 38 -2.46 8.50 4.87
CA SER A 38 -3.72 7.93 4.40
C SER A 38 -4.54 8.90 3.55
N LEU A 39 -4.53 10.19 3.89
CA LEU A 39 -5.17 11.25 3.09
C LEU A 39 -4.45 11.44 1.75
N LEU A 40 -3.12 11.45 1.75
CA LEU A 40 -2.31 11.53 0.54
C LEU A 40 -2.54 10.30 -0.37
N ALA A 41 -2.58 9.10 0.21
CA ALA A 41 -2.92 7.88 -0.50
C ALA A 41 -4.32 8.02 -1.14
N THR A 42 -5.32 8.46 -0.38
CA THR A 42 -6.69 8.67 -0.86
C THR A 42 -6.78 9.70 -1.99
N ALA A 43 -5.91 10.72 -1.98
CA ALA A 43 -5.84 11.72 -3.05
C ALA A 43 -5.10 11.24 -4.30
N THR A 44 -4.40 10.10 -4.25
CA THR A 44 -3.52 9.62 -5.33
C THR A 44 -4.23 9.45 -6.67
N PRO A 45 -5.44 8.87 -6.77
CA PRO A 45 -6.16 8.78 -8.04
C PRO A 45 -6.35 10.16 -8.70
N THR A 46 -6.82 11.15 -7.95
CA THR A 46 -7.05 12.51 -8.44
C THR A 46 -5.74 13.21 -8.79
N LEU A 47 -4.69 13.06 -7.97
CA LEU A 47 -3.38 13.63 -8.28
C LEU A 47 -2.78 13.03 -9.57
N ALA A 48 -3.00 11.74 -9.81
CA ALA A 48 -2.57 11.07 -11.02
C ALA A 48 -3.37 11.53 -12.26
N GLU A 49 -4.70 11.66 -12.17
CA GLU A 49 -5.52 12.26 -13.24
C GLU A 49 -5.01 13.65 -13.62
N LEU A 50 -4.75 14.52 -12.62
CA LEU A 50 -4.22 15.86 -12.83
C LEU A 50 -2.82 15.85 -13.46
N ALA A 51 -1.93 14.99 -13.00
CA ALA A 51 -0.58 14.88 -13.54
C ALA A 51 -0.59 14.41 -15.00
N ILE A 52 -1.47 13.45 -15.34
CA ILE A 52 -1.61 12.92 -16.69
C ILE A 52 -2.22 13.97 -17.62
N ALA A 53 -3.28 14.66 -17.18
CA ALA A 53 -3.89 15.76 -17.92
C ALA A 53 -2.87 16.87 -18.21
N HIS A 54 -2.04 17.23 -17.22
CA HIS A 54 -1.01 18.26 -17.39
C HIS A 54 0.13 17.81 -18.33
N GLY A 55 0.60 16.57 -18.21
CA GLY A 55 1.75 16.07 -18.98
C GLY A 55 1.42 15.62 -20.40
N SER A 56 0.21 15.12 -20.65
CA SER A 56 -0.19 14.52 -21.93
C SER A 56 -1.36 15.22 -22.64
N GLY A 57 -2.10 16.08 -21.93
CA GLY A 57 -3.34 16.69 -22.43
C GLY A 57 -4.53 15.72 -22.47
N ALA A 58 -4.38 14.48 -22.02
CA ALA A 58 -5.46 13.50 -21.97
C ALA A 58 -6.38 13.75 -20.76
N ASP A 59 -7.69 13.80 -21.01
CA ASP A 59 -8.70 13.82 -19.96
C ASP A 59 -9.05 12.38 -19.57
N ILE A 60 -8.66 11.98 -18.37
CA ILE A 60 -8.77 10.60 -17.87
C ILE A 60 -9.49 10.67 -16.53
N THR A 61 -10.42 9.74 -16.32
CA THR A 61 -11.12 9.61 -15.06
C THR A 61 -11.02 8.16 -14.59
N PHE A 62 -10.42 7.97 -13.43
CA PHE A 62 -10.34 6.68 -12.77
C PHE A 62 -11.68 6.33 -12.14
N GLY A 63 -12.01 5.03 -12.19
CA GLY A 63 -13.24 4.50 -11.61
C GLY A 63 -13.29 4.73 -10.09
N PRO A 64 -14.47 5.00 -9.51
CA PRO A 64 -14.62 5.23 -8.07
C PRO A 64 -14.19 4.02 -7.23
N GLU A 65 -14.15 2.83 -7.80
CA GLU A 65 -13.73 1.60 -7.16
C GLU A 65 -12.31 1.69 -6.61
N LEU A 66 -11.39 2.32 -7.37
CA LEU A 66 -10.00 2.52 -6.94
C LEU A 66 -9.94 3.44 -5.73
N SER A 67 -10.62 4.59 -5.80
CA SER A 67 -10.66 5.57 -4.72
C SER A 67 -11.30 5.01 -3.45
N VAL A 68 -12.39 4.24 -3.57
CA VAL A 68 -13.04 3.58 -2.42
C VAL A 68 -12.11 2.56 -1.77
N TRP A 69 -11.42 1.73 -2.55
CA TRP A 69 -10.55 0.70 -1.99
C TRP A 69 -9.34 1.32 -1.28
N ILE A 70 -8.71 2.35 -1.87
CA ILE A 70 -7.63 3.09 -1.22
C ILE A 70 -8.12 3.74 0.09
N ALA A 71 -9.26 4.44 0.06
CA ALA A 71 -9.82 5.08 1.25
C ALA A 71 -10.20 4.04 2.31
N GLY A 72 -10.75 2.89 1.92
CA GLY A 72 -11.08 1.79 2.82
C GLY A 72 -9.86 1.21 3.50
N ALA A 73 -8.79 0.93 2.75
CA ALA A 73 -7.51 0.46 3.30
C ALA A 73 -6.91 1.48 4.27
N GLY A 74 -6.85 2.76 3.88
CA GLY A 74 -6.35 3.84 4.74
C GLY A 74 -7.20 4.04 6.00
N PHE A 75 -8.52 3.90 5.90
CA PHE A 75 -9.40 3.97 7.06
C PHE A 75 -9.18 2.81 8.04
N LEU A 76 -9.07 1.57 7.54
CA LEU A 76 -8.77 0.40 8.38
C LEU A 76 -7.42 0.55 9.09
N HIS A 77 -6.40 0.99 8.34
CA HIS A 77 -5.08 1.28 8.90
C HIS A 77 -5.17 2.35 10.00
N MET A 78 -5.92 3.43 9.78
CA MET A 78 -6.11 4.49 10.78
C MET A 78 -6.86 4.04 12.04
N LEU A 79 -7.76 3.07 11.95
CA LEU A 79 -8.34 2.44 13.16
C LEU A 79 -7.28 1.65 13.92
N GLY A 80 -6.39 0.96 13.18
CA GLY A 80 -5.19 0.30 13.72
C GLY A 80 -4.35 1.27 14.55
N MET A 81 -4.03 2.44 13.98
CA MET A 81 -3.24 3.49 14.62
C MET A 81 -3.89 4.12 15.87
N LEU A 82 -5.18 3.87 16.11
CA LEU A 82 -5.87 4.28 17.34
C LEU A 82 -5.96 3.12 18.36
N GLY A 83 -5.08 2.14 18.24
CA GLY A 83 -4.89 1.03 19.19
C GLY A 83 -5.56 -0.28 18.79
N TRP A 84 -6.14 -0.41 17.58
CA TRP A 84 -6.71 -1.69 17.14
C TRP A 84 -5.64 -2.71 16.77
N TYR A 85 -4.44 -2.28 16.37
CA TYR A 85 -3.31 -3.20 16.21
C TYR A 85 -2.97 -3.93 17.52
N ASP A 86 -3.06 -3.23 18.65
CA ASP A 86 -2.77 -3.85 19.96
C ASP A 86 -3.94 -4.61 20.56
N THR A 87 -5.18 -4.19 20.28
CA THR A 87 -6.38 -4.69 20.98
C THR A 87 -7.17 -5.73 20.21
N VAL A 88 -7.00 -5.80 18.88
CA VAL A 88 -7.71 -6.74 18.01
C VAL A 88 -6.67 -7.59 17.27
N TRP A 89 -6.44 -8.80 17.80
CA TRP A 89 -5.33 -9.69 17.38
C TRP A 89 -5.22 -10.02 15.88
N TRP A 90 -6.29 -9.86 15.12
CA TRP A 90 -6.33 -10.15 13.68
C TRP A 90 -6.37 -8.88 12.81
N TRP A 91 -6.34 -7.71 13.43
CA TRP A 91 -6.49 -6.44 12.72
C TRP A 91 -5.36 -6.21 11.74
N ASP A 92 -4.13 -6.53 12.14
CA ASP A 92 -2.97 -6.35 11.28
C ASP A 92 -3.00 -7.28 10.06
N HIS A 93 -3.34 -8.55 10.29
CA HIS A 93 -3.59 -9.50 9.22
C HIS A 93 -4.67 -9.00 8.23
N LEU A 94 -5.73 -8.33 8.71
CA LEU A 94 -6.76 -7.75 7.84
C LEU A 94 -6.19 -6.60 7.00
N THR A 95 -5.50 -5.65 7.61
CA THR A 95 -4.95 -4.48 6.91
C THR A 95 -3.92 -4.91 5.87
N HIS A 96 -3.07 -5.89 6.19
CA HIS A 96 -2.17 -6.54 5.25
C HIS A 96 -2.92 -7.20 4.09
N THR A 97 -3.91 -8.03 4.38
CA THR A 97 -4.70 -8.72 3.34
C THR A 97 -5.38 -7.73 2.40
N VAL A 98 -6.03 -6.69 2.93
CA VAL A 98 -6.78 -5.70 2.15
C VAL A 98 -5.85 -4.85 1.27
N SER A 99 -4.71 -4.42 1.83
CA SER A 99 -3.74 -3.58 1.11
C SER A 99 -2.99 -4.39 0.05
N ALA A 100 -2.59 -5.62 0.37
CA ALA A 100 -1.97 -6.53 -0.57
C ALA A 100 -2.90 -6.92 -1.72
N ALA A 101 -4.20 -7.15 -1.44
CA ALA A 101 -5.18 -7.39 -2.48
C ALA A 101 -5.36 -6.18 -3.41
N LEU A 102 -5.32 -4.95 -2.89
CA LEU A 102 -5.35 -3.74 -3.71
C LEU A 102 -4.13 -3.66 -4.66
N ILE A 103 -2.92 -3.85 -4.12
CA ILE A 103 -1.68 -3.88 -4.91
C ILE A 103 -1.75 -4.98 -5.98
N ALA A 104 -2.17 -6.18 -5.57
CA ALA A 104 -2.29 -7.32 -6.47
C ALA A 104 -3.28 -7.04 -7.61
N ALA A 105 -4.45 -6.44 -7.32
CA ALA A 105 -5.44 -6.13 -8.34
C ALA A 105 -4.95 -5.09 -9.36
N LEU A 106 -4.18 -4.09 -8.91
CA LEU A 106 -3.58 -3.09 -9.81
C LEU A 106 -2.51 -3.72 -10.72
N VAL A 107 -1.63 -4.56 -10.15
CA VAL A 107 -0.59 -5.24 -10.91
C VAL A 107 -1.19 -6.26 -11.88
N TYR A 108 -2.14 -7.07 -11.41
CA TYR A 108 -2.81 -8.08 -12.22
C TYR A 108 -3.55 -7.48 -13.42
N ALA A 109 -4.25 -6.36 -13.20
CA ALA A 109 -4.87 -5.60 -14.29
C ALA A 109 -3.82 -5.07 -15.29
N SER A 110 -2.67 -4.61 -14.79
CA SER A 110 -1.57 -4.06 -15.61
C SER A 110 -0.87 -5.10 -16.47
N LEU A 111 -0.92 -6.37 -16.07
CA LEU A 111 -0.33 -7.50 -16.80
C LEU A 111 -1.31 -8.20 -17.73
N SER A 112 -2.55 -7.69 -17.83
CA SER A 112 -3.54 -8.31 -18.69
C SER A 112 -3.09 -8.29 -20.16
N GLN A 113 -3.50 -9.31 -20.91
CA GLN A 113 -3.21 -9.48 -22.35
C GLN A 113 -3.60 -8.26 -23.22
N TYR A 114 -4.50 -7.41 -22.73
CA TYR A 114 -4.91 -6.17 -23.39
C TYR A 114 -3.84 -5.07 -23.32
N VAL A 115 -2.87 -5.20 -22.41
CA VAL A 115 -1.87 -4.17 -22.08
C VAL A 115 -0.48 -4.57 -22.58
N LEU A 116 -0.10 -5.84 -22.39
CA LEU A 116 1.22 -6.36 -22.77
C LEU A 116 1.19 -7.31 -23.99
N GLY A 117 0.02 -7.51 -24.59
CA GLY A 117 -0.18 -8.38 -25.75
C GLY A 117 -0.17 -9.88 -25.44
N SER A 118 -0.24 -10.72 -26.49
CA SER A 118 -0.33 -12.19 -26.40
C SER A 118 0.92 -12.91 -25.86
N GLN A 119 1.96 -12.16 -25.52
CA GLN A 119 3.23 -12.67 -24.98
C GLN A 119 3.13 -13.01 -23.49
N VAL A 120 2.18 -12.41 -22.76
CA VAL A 120 1.97 -12.67 -21.34
C VAL A 120 0.92 -13.77 -21.17
N THR A 121 1.36 -14.91 -20.66
CA THR A 121 0.44 -16.00 -20.29
C THR A 121 -0.26 -15.67 -18.97
N ASP A 122 -1.48 -16.19 -18.76
CA ASP A 122 -2.20 -16.03 -17.50
C ASP A 122 -1.39 -16.53 -16.29
N VAL A 123 -0.58 -17.58 -16.50
CA VAL A 123 0.33 -18.13 -15.49
C VAL A 123 1.42 -17.12 -15.13
N TYR A 124 2.02 -16.46 -16.11
CA TYR A 124 3.02 -15.41 -15.85
C TYR A 124 2.40 -14.26 -15.07
N ALA A 125 1.24 -13.74 -15.50
CA ALA A 125 0.57 -12.64 -14.82
C ALA A 125 0.24 -13.01 -13.36
N ALA A 126 -0.29 -14.20 -13.13
CA ALA A 126 -0.57 -14.74 -11.80
C ALA A 126 0.69 -14.78 -10.91
N VAL A 127 1.75 -15.42 -11.38
CA VAL A 127 3.00 -15.58 -10.60
C VAL A 127 3.65 -14.22 -10.34
N PHE A 128 3.74 -13.36 -11.36
CA PHE A 128 4.31 -12.03 -11.20
C PHE A 128 3.50 -11.21 -10.19
N THR A 129 2.18 -11.18 -10.29
CA THR A 129 1.33 -10.46 -9.34
C THR A 129 1.61 -10.89 -7.90
N VAL A 130 1.65 -12.20 -7.63
CA VAL A 130 1.91 -12.71 -6.28
C VAL A 130 3.31 -12.31 -5.80
N LEU A 131 4.35 -12.52 -6.62
CA LEU A 131 5.72 -12.18 -6.24
C LEU A 131 5.94 -10.68 -6.07
N PHE A 132 5.33 -9.85 -6.92
CA PHE A 132 5.37 -8.40 -6.82
C PHE A 132 4.71 -7.94 -5.51
N THR A 133 3.52 -8.44 -5.21
CA THR A 133 2.81 -8.06 -3.97
C THR A 133 3.58 -8.49 -2.73
N LEU A 134 4.19 -9.67 -2.73
CA LEU A 134 5.08 -10.09 -1.64
C LEU A 134 6.33 -9.20 -1.54
N GLY A 135 6.92 -8.80 -2.67
CA GLY A 135 8.03 -7.85 -2.69
C GLY A 135 7.66 -6.47 -2.14
N ALA A 136 6.44 -6.00 -2.42
CA ALA A 136 5.89 -4.79 -1.82
C ALA A 136 5.69 -4.95 -0.30
N GLY A 137 5.24 -6.12 0.14
CA GLY A 137 5.18 -6.50 1.55
C GLY A 137 6.56 -6.41 2.21
N VAL A 138 7.59 -7.02 1.63
CA VAL A 138 8.96 -6.96 2.18
C VAL A 138 9.46 -5.51 2.32
N LEU A 139 9.20 -4.65 1.32
CA LEU A 139 9.57 -3.24 1.43
C LEU A 139 8.83 -2.57 2.59
N TRP A 140 7.53 -2.86 2.76
CA TRP A 140 6.72 -2.30 3.83
C TRP A 140 7.26 -2.67 5.22
N GLU A 141 7.60 -3.93 5.46
CA GLU A 141 8.21 -4.40 6.72
C GLU A 141 9.52 -3.68 7.04
N PHE A 142 10.33 -3.39 6.02
CA PHE A 142 11.55 -2.63 6.21
C PHE A 142 11.27 -1.17 6.55
N VAL A 143 10.19 -0.59 6.01
CA VAL A 143 9.75 0.77 6.38
C VAL A 143 9.29 0.82 7.83
N GLU A 144 8.54 -0.19 8.30
CA GLU A 144 8.13 -0.31 9.71
C GLU A 144 9.32 -0.47 10.64
N LEU A 145 10.24 -1.38 10.29
CA LEU A 145 11.48 -1.55 11.03
C LEU A 145 12.32 -0.25 11.04
N ALA A 146 12.41 0.45 9.93
CA ALA A 146 13.12 1.73 9.88
C ALA A 146 12.43 2.82 10.71
N ALA A 147 11.10 2.88 10.72
CA ALA A 147 10.35 3.80 11.57
C ALA A 147 10.59 3.49 13.06
N ARG A 148 10.70 2.21 13.42
CA ARG A 148 11.11 1.78 14.75
C ARG A 148 12.51 2.26 15.12
N GLU A 149 13.52 1.94 14.31
CA GLU A 149 14.92 2.30 14.56
C GLU A 149 15.10 3.84 14.66
N ILE A 150 14.41 4.60 13.80
CA ILE A 150 14.42 6.07 13.87
C ILE A 150 13.79 6.57 15.16
N GLY A 151 12.67 5.99 15.60
CA GLY A 151 12.01 6.31 16.86
C GLY A 151 12.95 6.10 18.05
N GLU A 152 13.59 4.94 18.12
CA GLU A 152 14.59 4.61 19.15
C GLU A 152 15.77 5.60 19.12
N TYR A 153 16.28 5.97 17.94
CA TYR A 153 17.39 6.92 17.80
C TYR A 153 17.05 8.34 18.30
N ILE A 154 15.82 8.81 18.08
CA ILE A 154 15.38 10.17 18.49
C ILE A 154 14.65 10.20 19.83
N ASP A 155 14.64 9.08 20.57
CA ASP A 155 13.93 8.91 21.85
C ASP A 155 12.45 9.30 21.76
N ARG A 156 11.76 8.81 20.73
CA ARG A 156 10.31 8.98 20.53
C ARG A 156 9.62 7.68 20.16
N PRO A 157 8.32 7.53 20.46
CA PRO A 157 7.52 6.44 19.94
C PRO A 157 7.62 6.37 18.41
N PRO A 158 7.75 5.18 17.83
CA PRO A 158 7.85 5.03 16.39
C PRO A 158 6.54 5.43 15.73
N VAL A 159 6.63 5.91 14.48
CA VAL A 159 5.44 6.32 13.72
C VAL A 159 4.70 5.15 13.09
N LEU A 160 5.29 3.94 13.07
CA LEU A 160 4.68 2.70 12.61
C LEU A 160 4.94 1.61 13.65
N GLU A 161 4.01 0.65 13.72
CA GLU A 161 4.16 -0.52 14.58
C GLU A 161 5.13 -1.52 13.96
N TYR A 162 5.92 -2.17 14.81
CA TYR A 162 6.78 -3.28 14.42
C TYR A 162 6.76 -4.32 15.55
N TYR A 163 6.07 -5.43 15.34
CA TYR A 163 5.89 -6.47 16.35
C TYR A 163 6.92 -7.60 16.27
N GLY A 164 7.92 -7.48 15.40
CA GLY A 164 9.04 -8.41 15.30
C GLY A 164 8.92 -9.45 14.20
N LEU A 165 9.98 -10.25 14.02
CA LEU A 165 10.10 -11.18 12.88
C LEU A 165 8.96 -12.21 12.77
N ARG A 166 8.39 -12.66 13.90
CA ARG A 166 7.28 -13.62 13.86
C ARG A 166 6.06 -13.00 13.19
N ASP A 167 5.82 -11.73 13.45
CA ASP A 167 4.70 -10.98 12.92
C ASP A 167 4.91 -10.73 11.42
N THR A 168 6.09 -10.20 11.04
CA THR A 168 6.53 -10.07 9.65
C THR A 168 6.28 -11.32 8.79
N VAL A 169 6.51 -12.52 9.34
CA VAL A 169 6.24 -13.78 8.63
C VAL A 169 4.74 -14.00 8.42
N LEU A 170 3.91 -13.69 9.42
CA LEU A 170 2.46 -13.72 9.30
C LEU A 170 1.96 -12.66 8.33
N ASP A 171 2.51 -11.46 8.36
CA ASP A 171 2.17 -10.38 7.45
C ASP A 171 2.46 -10.76 6.01
N MET A 172 3.60 -11.40 5.75
CA MET A 172 3.89 -11.97 4.43
C MET A 172 2.89 -13.06 4.03
N ALA A 173 2.45 -13.89 4.97
CA ALA A 173 1.43 -14.91 4.70
C ALA A 173 0.09 -14.25 4.31
N PHE A 174 -0.36 -13.21 5.04
CA PHE A 174 -1.60 -12.51 4.75
C PHE A 174 -1.53 -11.63 3.50
N ASN A 175 -0.37 -11.05 3.21
CA ASN A 175 -0.09 -10.42 1.92
C ASN A 175 -0.26 -11.44 0.78
N GLY A 176 0.28 -12.64 0.97
CA GLY A 176 0.09 -13.78 0.06
C GLY A 176 -1.37 -14.17 -0.11
N VAL A 177 -2.15 -14.25 0.98
CA VAL A 177 -3.59 -14.53 0.94
C VAL A 177 -4.33 -13.50 0.09
N GLY A 178 -4.06 -12.20 0.30
CA GLY A 178 -4.67 -11.13 -0.50
C GLY A 178 -4.35 -11.24 -1.99
N ALA A 179 -3.07 -11.48 -2.32
CA ALA A 179 -2.63 -11.62 -3.71
C ALA A 179 -3.21 -12.87 -4.39
N ILE A 180 -3.19 -14.01 -3.71
CA ILE A 180 -3.74 -15.27 -4.22
C ILE A 180 -5.24 -15.15 -4.42
N ALA A 181 -5.98 -14.50 -3.50
CA ALA A 181 -7.41 -14.29 -3.66
C ALA A 181 -7.73 -13.50 -4.95
N VAL A 182 -7.01 -12.41 -5.20
CA VAL A 182 -7.17 -11.60 -6.43
C VAL A 182 -6.98 -12.45 -7.69
N VAL A 183 -5.91 -13.24 -7.74
CA VAL A 183 -5.59 -14.08 -8.90
C VAL A 183 -6.59 -15.24 -9.04
N ALA A 184 -6.90 -15.93 -7.94
CA ALA A 184 -7.78 -17.11 -7.96
C ALA A 184 -9.23 -16.76 -8.33
N PHE A 185 -9.69 -15.57 -7.97
CA PHE A 185 -11.02 -15.07 -8.34
C PHE A 185 -11.03 -14.21 -9.61
N ASP A 186 -9.90 -14.11 -10.32
CA ASP A 186 -9.74 -13.33 -11.55
C ASP A 186 -10.23 -11.87 -11.40
N VAL A 187 -9.83 -11.20 -10.32
CA VAL A 187 -10.27 -9.83 -10.01
C VAL A 187 -9.61 -8.85 -10.97
N ARG A 188 -10.32 -8.49 -12.04
CA ARG A 188 -9.87 -7.59 -13.12
C ARG A 188 -10.45 -6.18 -13.05
N LEU A 189 -10.75 -5.72 -11.83
CA LEU A 189 -11.50 -4.48 -11.58
C LEU A 189 -10.88 -3.24 -12.24
N PHE A 190 -9.55 -3.20 -12.35
CA PHE A 190 -8.82 -2.02 -12.83
C PHE A 190 -8.35 -2.11 -14.28
N VAL A 191 -8.71 -3.16 -15.03
CA VAL A 191 -8.36 -3.28 -16.46
C VAL A 191 -8.85 -2.06 -17.27
N PRO A 192 -10.09 -1.54 -17.09
CA PRO A 192 -10.54 -0.36 -17.83
C PRO A 192 -9.74 0.92 -17.54
N ILE A 193 -9.11 1.01 -16.36
CA ILE A 193 -8.21 2.13 -16.04
C ILE A 193 -6.92 1.95 -16.83
N VAL A 194 -6.34 0.75 -16.80
CA VAL A 194 -5.07 0.47 -17.48
C VAL A 194 -5.19 0.65 -19.00
N GLU A 195 -6.30 0.24 -19.61
CA GLU A 195 -6.54 0.40 -21.05
C GLU A 195 -6.54 1.87 -21.51
N GLN A 196 -6.87 2.81 -20.63
CA GLN A 196 -6.80 4.25 -20.92
C GLN A 196 -5.36 4.78 -20.90
N ILE A 197 -4.46 4.12 -20.15
CA ILE A 197 -3.09 4.59 -19.91
C ILE A 197 -2.02 3.49 -20.03
N PRO A 198 -2.00 2.67 -21.10
CA PRO A 198 -1.21 1.45 -21.16
C PRO A 198 0.30 1.70 -20.98
N ARG A 199 0.84 2.75 -21.63
CA ARG A 199 2.26 3.13 -21.49
C ARG A 199 2.64 3.60 -20.09
N ILE A 200 1.73 4.32 -19.42
CA ILE A 200 1.97 4.82 -18.06
C ILE A 200 1.87 3.65 -17.07
N ALA A 201 0.91 2.75 -17.26
CA ALA A 201 0.76 1.55 -16.43
C ALA A 201 1.96 0.61 -16.57
N GLU A 202 2.43 0.36 -17.79
CA GLU A 202 3.67 -0.39 -18.03
C GLU A 202 4.86 0.26 -17.33
N ALA A 203 5.06 1.57 -17.52
CA ALA A 203 6.13 2.32 -16.86
C ALA A 203 6.00 2.30 -15.33
N ALA A 204 4.77 2.35 -14.79
CA ALA A 204 4.51 2.26 -13.37
C ALA A 204 4.86 0.88 -12.81
N VAL A 205 4.51 -0.22 -13.48
CA VAL A 205 4.88 -1.58 -13.06
C VAL A 205 6.40 -1.78 -13.11
N VAL A 206 7.06 -1.35 -14.19
CA VAL A 206 8.52 -1.46 -14.32
C VAL A 206 9.23 -0.58 -13.28
N GLY A 207 8.84 0.68 -13.17
CA GLY A 207 9.42 1.64 -12.23
C GLY A 207 9.22 1.21 -10.78
N SER A 208 8.03 0.74 -10.43
CA SER A 208 7.76 0.20 -9.09
C SER A 208 8.53 -1.09 -8.82
N THR A 209 8.70 -1.98 -9.79
CA THR A 209 9.54 -3.19 -9.60
C THR A 209 10.98 -2.82 -9.27
N LEU A 210 11.55 -1.84 -9.98
CA LEU A 210 12.90 -1.33 -9.69
C LEU A 210 12.96 -0.66 -8.32
N LEU A 211 11.95 0.16 -7.99
CA LEU A 211 11.86 0.83 -6.69
C LEU A 211 11.76 -0.18 -5.54
N LEU A 212 10.97 -1.24 -5.69
CA LEU A 212 10.85 -2.31 -4.70
C LEU A 212 12.20 -2.98 -4.48
N PHE A 213 12.89 -3.35 -5.57
CA PHE A 213 14.18 -4.02 -5.47
C PHE A 213 15.27 -3.12 -4.85
N VAL A 214 15.45 -1.91 -5.40
CA VAL A 214 16.48 -0.97 -4.93
C VAL A 214 16.14 -0.44 -3.54
N GLY A 215 14.87 -0.15 -3.28
CA GLY A 215 14.37 0.31 -1.99
C GLY A 215 14.58 -0.72 -0.90
N ALA A 216 14.20 -1.98 -1.13
CA ALA A 216 14.37 -3.04 -0.14
C ALA A 216 15.87 -3.31 0.13
N LEU A 217 16.70 -3.37 -0.91
CA LEU A 217 18.14 -3.55 -0.75
C LEU A 217 18.79 -2.37 -0.03
N GLY A 218 18.49 -1.15 -0.47
CA GLY A 218 19.07 0.07 0.11
C GLY A 218 18.68 0.23 1.57
N LEU A 219 17.40 0.05 1.89
CA LEU A 219 16.91 0.13 3.26
C LEU A 219 17.49 -0.98 4.14
N GLY A 220 17.58 -2.21 3.63
CA GLY A 220 18.23 -3.32 4.33
C GLY A 220 19.70 -3.05 4.66
N VAL A 221 20.47 -2.49 3.71
CA VAL A 221 21.87 -2.11 3.97
C VAL A 221 21.97 -1.00 5.01
N VAL A 222 21.12 0.02 4.94
CA VAL A 222 21.11 1.12 5.92
C VAL A 222 20.80 0.58 7.32
N LEU A 223 19.79 -0.29 7.45
CA LEU A 223 19.42 -0.89 8.73
C LEU A 223 20.53 -1.77 9.30
N ASP A 224 21.23 -2.54 8.47
CA ASP A 224 22.37 -3.37 8.90
C ASP A 224 23.54 -2.51 9.42
N VAL A 225 23.84 -1.40 8.73
CA VAL A 225 24.89 -0.45 9.18
C VAL A 225 24.51 0.22 10.50
N VAL A 226 23.27 0.67 10.65
CA VAL A 226 22.78 1.27 11.90
C VAL A 226 22.91 0.27 13.05
N ARG A 227 22.49 -0.98 12.82
CA ARG A 227 22.54 -2.02 13.84
C ARG A 227 23.97 -2.40 14.25
N THR A 228 24.88 -2.53 13.29
CA THR A 228 26.28 -2.88 13.56
C THR A 228 27.04 -1.77 14.29
N THR A 229 26.80 -0.51 13.92
CA THR A 229 27.40 0.64 14.64
C THR A 229 26.89 0.79 16.07
N ALA A 230 25.62 0.46 16.32
CA ALA A 230 25.06 0.43 17.68
C ALA A 230 25.68 -0.68 18.53
N THR A 231 25.99 -1.85 17.96
CA THR A 231 26.63 -2.95 18.71
C THR A 231 28.10 -2.72 19.03
N ASP A 232 28.82 -1.94 18.20
CA ASP A 232 30.24 -1.65 18.42
C ASP A 232 30.50 -0.54 19.46
N THR A 233 29.46 0.18 19.89
CA THR A 233 29.55 1.32 20.81
C THR A 233 29.05 1.03 22.23
N GLY A 234 28.57 -0.18 22.52
CA GLY A 234 28.12 -0.64 23.85
C GLY A 234 29.03 -1.70 24.46
#